data_AF-A0A0L6VR85-F1
#
_entry.id   AF-A0A0L6VR85-F1
#
_cell.length_a   1.000
_cell.length_b   1.000
_cell.length_c   1.000
_cell.angle_alpha   90.00
_cell.angle_beta   90.00
_cell.angle_gamma   90.00
#
_symmetry.space_group_name_H-M   'P 1'
#
loop_
_entity.id
_entity.type
_entity.pdbx_description
1 polymer ?
#
loop_
_entity_poly.entity_id
_entity_poly.type
_entity_poly.pdbx_seq_one_letter_code
_entity_poly.pdbx_strand_id
1 'polypeptide(L)'
;PRSNVKAGCGEPRIGITGVLDTEEEIWSPKYGLKGKIDVTVQAHVLENPSDSIKHIPHPHIFPLEIKTGRQPSGIEHIAQTMLYTLLLSDRYSKLYVDITAGLLFYTSRDDLIRVRVVKDELRHLMMARNRLAWFMHSEPSYMPEVAVPPPPDVTDMEDLVGEQLSFVEGPILPEPIDNDRAC
;
A
#
# COMPACT_ATOMS: atom_id res chain seq x y z
N PRO A 1 3.00 12.07 -19.15
CA PRO A 1 4.06 11.05 -18.91
C PRO A 1 3.53 9.65 -19.24
N ARG A 2 3.74 9.21 -20.48
CA ARG A 2 3.42 7.86 -20.94
C ARG A 2 4.47 6.91 -20.39
N SER A 3 4.13 6.19 -19.32
CA SER A 3 4.92 5.14 -18.67
C SER A 3 6.38 5.52 -18.33
N ASN A 4 6.95 4.93 -17.30
CA ASN A 4 8.38 5.10 -17.01
C ASN A 4 9.21 4.21 -17.98
N VAL A 5 8.85 4.24 -19.27
CA VAL A 5 9.49 3.49 -20.36
C VAL A 5 10.79 4.18 -20.75
N LYS A 6 11.89 3.40 -20.78
CA LYS A 6 13.16 3.85 -21.36
C LYS A 6 12.87 4.31 -22.79
N ALA A 7 13.18 5.55 -23.12
CA ALA A 7 13.09 6.05 -24.49
C ALA A 7 13.86 5.09 -25.42
N GLY A 8 13.17 4.53 -26.42
CA GLY A 8 13.75 3.63 -27.43
C GLY A 8 13.28 2.17 -27.40
N CYS A 9 12.49 1.73 -26.42
CA CYS A 9 11.86 0.40 -26.40
C CYS A 9 10.39 0.52 -26.80
N GLY A 10 9.88 -0.39 -27.65
CA GLY A 10 8.48 -0.37 -28.11
C GLY A 10 7.48 -0.44 -26.96
N GLU A 11 6.20 -0.13 -27.23
CA GLU A 11 5.16 -0.31 -26.21
C GLU A 11 5.07 -1.80 -25.80
N PRO A 12 5.18 -2.13 -24.50
CA PRO A 12 5.19 -3.51 -24.07
C PRO A 12 3.83 -4.17 -24.31
N ARG A 13 3.84 -5.44 -24.73
CA ARG A 13 2.60 -6.23 -24.83
C ARG A 13 2.37 -6.95 -23.52
N ILE A 14 1.18 -6.76 -22.95
CA ILE A 14 0.79 -7.32 -21.65
C ILE A 14 -0.33 -8.32 -21.89
N GLY A 15 -0.16 -9.54 -21.39
CA GLY A 15 -1.17 -10.59 -21.44
C GLY A 15 -1.52 -11.03 -20.02
N ILE A 16 -2.74 -10.71 -19.57
CA ILE A 16 -3.25 -11.18 -18.27
C ILE A 16 -3.62 -12.66 -18.41
N THR A 17 -3.05 -13.50 -17.55
CA THR A 17 -3.25 -14.96 -17.57
C THR A 17 -4.18 -15.45 -16.48
N GLY A 18 -4.34 -14.67 -15.40
CA GLY A 18 -5.21 -15.05 -14.30
C GLY A 18 -5.46 -13.89 -13.34
N VAL A 19 -6.56 -13.99 -12.60
CA VAL A 19 -6.89 -13.13 -11.47
C VAL A 19 -6.59 -13.93 -10.21
N LEU A 20 -5.80 -13.36 -9.30
CA LEU A 20 -5.45 -13.98 -8.02
C LEU A 20 -6.43 -13.56 -6.93
N ASP A 21 -6.78 -12.28 -6.90
CA ASP A 21 -7.74 -11.72 -5.95
C ASP A 21 -8.40 -10.43 -6.51
N THR A 22 -9.48 -10.00 -5.88
CA THR A 22 -10.25 -8.80 -6.20
C THR A 22 -10.56 -8.05 -4.92
N GLU A 23 -10.44 -6.71 -4.93
CA GLU A 23 -10.73 -5.85 -3.78
C GLU A 23 -9.92 -6.25 -2.52
N GLU A 24 -8.66 -6.66 -2.74
CA GLU A 24 -7.76 -7.21 -1.71
C GLU A 24 -7.33 -6.11 -0.73
N GLU A 25 -7.76 -6.22 0.53
CA GLU A 25 -7.35 -5.30 1.58
C GLU A 25 -6.05 -5.79 2.25
N ILE A 26 -5.00 -4.96 2.21
CA ILE A 26 -3.69 -5.29 2.77
C ILE A 26 -3.28 -4.23 3.78
N TRP A 27 -2.91 -4.71 4.96
CA TRP A 27 -2.27 -3.94 6.01
C TRP A 27 -0.81 -4.34 6.05
N SER A 28 0.08 -3.38 5.82
CA SER A 28 1.53 -3.59 5.88
C SER A 28 2.12 -2.82 7.07
N PRO A 29 2.35 -3.49 8.21
CA PRO A 29 3.12 -2.92 9.31
C PRO A 29 4.55 -2.54 8.86
N LYS A 30 5.13 -3.32 7.94
CA LYS A 30 6.47 -3.11 7.38
C LYS A 30 6.64 -1.73 6.74
N TYR A 31 5.65 -1.31 5.94
CA TYR A 31 5.68 -0.01 5.27
C TYR A 31 4.84 1.05 5.99
N GLY A 32 4.09 0.68 7.03
CA GLY A 32 3.15 1.55 7.72
C GLY A 32 2.07 2.08 6.78
N LEU A 33 1.59 1.21 5.88
CA LEU A 33 0.60 1.50 4.85
C LEU A 33 -0.58 0.54 4.99
N LYS A 34 -1.77 1.03 4.66
CA LYS A 34 -2.98 0.24 4.46
C LYS A 34 -3.56 0.62 3.11
N GLY A 35 -4.01 -0.36 2.33
CA GLY A 35 -4.65 -0.09 1.04
C GLY A 35 -5.58 -1.22 0.61
N LYS A 36 -6.41 -0.92 -0.39
CA LYS A 36 -7.34 -1.86 -1.00
C LYS A 36 -7.08 -1.89 -2.50
N ILE A 37 -6.59 -3.02 -2.99
CA ILE A 37 -6.19 -3.19 -4.38
C ILE A 37 -7.40 -3.67 -5.17
N ASP A 38 -7.77 -2.98 -6.25
CA ASP A 38 -8.95 -3.34 -7.06
C ASP A 38 -8.87 -4.79 -7.56
N VAL A 39 -7.74 -5.16 -8.18
CA VAL A 39 -7.51 -6.52 -8.66
C VAL A 39 -6.03 -6.88 -8.53
N THR A 40 -5.74 -8.07 -8.01
CA THR A 40 -4.40 -8.67 -8.05
C THR A 40 -4.37 -9.68 -9.19
N VAL A 41 -3.49 -9.48 -10.17
CA VAL A 41 -3.45 -10.30 -11.40
C VAL A 41 -2.11 -10.98 -11.60
N GLN A 42 -2.14 -12.06 -12.37
CA GLN A 42 -0.98 -12.69 -12.96
C GLN A 42 -0.92 -12.33 -14.45
N ALA A 43 0.24 -11.87 -14.93
CA ALA A 43 0.40 -11.45 -16.34
C ALA A 43 1.80 -11.70 -16.89
N HIS A 44 1.89 -11.86 -18.21
CA HIS A 44 3.13 -11.83 -18.97
C HIS A 44 3.38 -10.43 -19.54
N VAL A 45 4.64 -10.00 -19.54
CA VAL A 45 5.04 -8.73 -20.16
C VAL A 45 6.14 -8.96 -21.17
N LEU A 46 5.87 -8.64 -22.43
CA LEU A 46 6.83 -8.66 -23.52
C LEU A 46 7.31 -7.23 -23.76
N GLU A 47 8.55 -6.92 -23.38
CA GLU A 47 9.11 -5.56 -23.50
C GLU A 47 9.26 -5.14 -24.97
N ASN A 48 9.67 -6.07 -25.85
CA ASN A 48 9.74 -5.82 -27.29
C ASN A 48 8.67 -6.63 -28.02
N PRO A 49 7.74 -5.98 -28.76
CA PRO A 49 6.74 -6.68 -29.57
C PRO A 49 7.33 -7.62 -30.63
N SER A 50 8.58 -7.36 -31.04
CA SER A 50 9.35 -8.14 -32.01
C SER A 50 9.94 -9.43 -31.43
N ASP A 51 10.00 -9.55 -30.09
CA ASP A 51 10.44 -10.80 -29.47
C ASP A 51 9.42 -11.90 -29.80
N SER A 52 9.93 -13.02 -30.31
CA SER A 52 9.07 -14.13 -30.71
C SER A 52 8.27 -14.66 -29.53
N ILE A 53 7.00 -15.00 -29.76
CA ILE A 53 6.08 -15.65 -28.79
C ILE A 53 6.66 -16.97 -28.23
N LYS A 54 7.75 -17.49 -28.79
CA LYS A 54 8.45 -18.68 -28.30
C LYS A 54 9.15 -18.48 -26.95
N HIS A 55 9.37 -17.23 -26.53
CA HIS A 55 9.97 -16.88 -25.23
C HIS A 55 9.02 -16.01 -24.42
N ILE A 56 7.82 -16.51 -24.11
CA ILE A 56 6.95 -15.86 -23.13
C ILE A 56 7.64 -15.97 -21.77
N PRO A 57 7.99 -14.84 -21.11
CA PRO A 57 8.63 -14.88 -19.81
C PRO A 57 7.69 -15.48 -18.77
N HIS A 58 8.22 -15.94 -17.64
CA HIS A 58 7.37 -16.41 -16.55
C HIS A 58 6.34 -15.35 -16.16
N PRO A 59 5.12 -15.75 -15.82
CA PRO A 59 4.10 -14.80 -15.43
C PRO A 59 4.45 -14.17 -14.09
N HIS A 60 4.25 -12.85 -13.98
CA HIS A 60 4.52 -12.08 -12.76
C HIS A 60 3.20 -11.60 -12.14
N ILE A 61 3.25 -11.30 -10.85
CA ILE A 61 2.12 -10.75 -10.09
C ILE A 61 2.17 -9.23 -10.21
N PHE A 62 1.01 -8.62 -10.49
CA PHE A 62 0.85 -7.17 -10.56
C PHE A 62 -0.38 -6.73 -9.79
N PRO A 63 -0.33 -5.59 -9.08
CA PRO A 63 -1.54 -4.86 -8.73
C PRO A 63 -2.10 -4.22 -10.01
N LEU A 64 -3.40 -4.38 -10.26
CA LEU A 64 -4.14 -3.74 -11.34
C LEU A 64 -5.13 -2.74 -10.74
N GLU A 65 -4.92 -1.47 -11.05
CA GLU A 65 -5.77 -0.35 -10.67
C GLU A 65 -6.68 0.06 -11.84
N ILE A 66 -7.98 0.25 -11.60
CA ILE A 66 -8.96 0.57 -12.64
C ILE A 66 -9.52 1.98 -12.42
N LYS A 67 -9.42 2.84 -13.44
CA LYS A 67 -9.91 4.22 -13.38
C LYS A 67 -10.99 4.48 -14.45
N THR A 68 -12.16 4.90 -13.98
CA THR A 68 -13.37 5.10 -14.81
C THR A 68 -13.65 6.57 -15.19
N GLY A 69 -12.91 7.52 -14.62
CA GLY A 69 -13.13 8.97 -14.80
C GLY A 69 -12.67 9.58 -16.14
N ARG A 70 -13.18 10.79 -16.44
CA ARG A 70 -12.86 11.57 -17.66
C ARG A 70 -11.53 12.33 -17.60
N GLN A 71 -11.04 12.66 -16.40
CA GLN A 71 -9.76 13.36 -16.22
C GLN A 71 -8.71 12.42 -15.65
N PRO A 72 -7.60 12.16 -16.37
CA PRO A 72 -6.48 11.45 -15.78
C PRO A 72 -5.68 12.42 -14.90
N SER A 73 -5.86 12.38 -13.57
CA SER A 73 -4.83 12.88 -12.64
C SER A 73 -3.68 11.87 -12.61
N GLY A 74 -2.93 11.81 -13.71
CA GLY A 74 -2.03 10.68 -13.99
C GLY A 74 -0.99 10.43 -12.89
N ILE A 75 -0.50 11.48 -12.21
CA ILE A 75 0.52 11.36 -11.16
C ILE A 75 -0.03 10.68 -9.91
N GLU A 76 -1.26 11.01 -9.49
CA GLU A 76 -1.88 10.43 -8.30
C GLU A 76 -2.17 8.94 -8.53
N HIS A 77 -2.69 8.60 -9.70
CA HIS A 77 -2.93 7.21 -10.07
C HIS A 77 -1.63 6.40 -10.15
N ILE A 78 -0.56 7.00 -10.70
CA ILE A 78 0.79 6.40 -10.70
C ILE A 78 1.26 6.17 -9.27
N ALA A 79 1.16 7.18 -8.40
CA ALA A 79 1.57 7.09 -7.00
C ALA A 79 0.81 5.99 -6.25
N GLN A 80 -0.52 5.93 -6.40
CA GLN A 80 -1.35 4.89 -5.81
C GLN A 80 -0.92 3.50 -6.29
N THR A 81 -0.77 3.32 -7.60
CA THR A 81 -0.32 2.05 -8.20
C THR A 81 1.07 1.65 -7.69
N MET A 82 1.99 2.61 -7.55
CA MET A 82 3.33 2.36 -6.98
C MET A 82 3.26 1.95 -5.51
N LEU A 83 2.42 2.58 -4.69
CA LEU A 83 2.24 2.18 -3.29
C LEU A 83 1.67 0.76 -3.18
N TYR A 84 0.81 0.34 -4.10
CA TYR A 84 0.29 -1.03 -4.12
C TYR A 84 1.37 -2.07 -4.42
N THR A 85 2.44 -1.71 -5.14
CA THR A 85 3.59 -2.61 -5.30
C THR A 85 4.28 -2.92 -3.96
N LEU A 86 4.31 -1.97 -3.02
CA LEU A 86 4.83 -2.20 -1.67
C LEU A 86 3.92 -3.14 -0.88
N LEU A 87 2.60 -2.92 -0.93
CA LEU A 87 1.62 -3.78 -0.25
C LEU A 87 1.70 -5.23 -0.73
N LEU A 88 1.73 -5.45 -2.05
CA LEU A 88 1.88 -6.79 -2.61
C LEU A 88 3.25 -7.41 -2.29
N SER A 89 4.32 -6.61 -2.29
CA SER A 89 5.65 -7.11 -1.92
C SER A 89 5.69 -7.63 -0.47
N ASP A 90 4.94 -7.00 0.44
CA ASP A 90 4.84 -7.48 1.82
C ASP A 90 4.00 -8.77 1.89
N ARG A 91 2.82 -8.76 1.27
CA ARG A 91 1.86 -9.86 1.24
C ARG A 91 2.43 -11.15 0.62
N TYR A 92 3.18 -11.02 -0.46
CA TYR A 92 3.78 -12.13 -1.21
C TYR A 92 5.28 -12.32 -0.95
N SER A 93 5.83 -11.67 0.09
CA SER A 93 7.25 -11.76 0.47
C SER A 93 7.78 -13.19 0.59
N LYS A 94 6.96 -14.13 1.08
CA LYS A 94 7.33 -15.55 1.25
C LYS A 94 7.52 -16.30 -0.07
N LEU A 95 7.00 -15.79 -1.18
CA LEU A 95 7.11 -16.43 -2.49
C LEU A 95 8.38 -15.99 -3.25
N TYR A 96 9.23 -15.13 -2.66
CA TYR A 96 10.42 -14.57 -3.31
C TYR A 96 10.12 -13.94 -4.68
N VAL A 97 8.93 -13.35 -4.83
CA VAL A 97 8.49 -12.67 -6.05
C VAL A 97 8.76 -11.17 -5.92
N ASP A 98 9.53 -10.61 -6.84
CA ASP A 98 9.76 -9.18 -6.92
C ASP A 98 8.61 -8.48 -7.65
N ILE A 99 7.84 -7.66 -6.93
CA ILE A 99 6.81 -6.81 -7.53
C ILE A 99 7.47 -5.53 -8.06
N THR A 100 7.82 -5.55 -9.35
CA THR A 100 8.62 -4.48 -9.99
C THR A 100 7.78 -3.41 -10.70
N ALA A 101 6.48 -3.63 -10.86
CA ALA A 101 5.56 -2.71 -11.49
C ALA A 101 4.12 -2.98 -11.05
N GLY A 102 3.23 -2.04 -11.36
CA GLY A 102 1.78 -2.25 -11.39
C GLY A 102 1.19 -1.92 -12.75
N LEU A 103 -0.09 -2.24 -12.90
CA LEU A 103 -0.89 -2.00 -14.09
C LEU A 103 -1.98 -0.99 -13.76
N LEU A 104 -2.18 -0.02 -14.64
CA LEU A 104 -3.19 1.02 -14.49
C LEU A 104 -4.05 1.05 -15.74
N PHE A 105 -5.33 0.71 -15.60
CA PHE A 105 -6.28 0.63 -16.71
C PHE A 105 -7.27 1.78 -16.69
N TYR A 106 -7.26 2.60 -17.74
CA TYR A 106 -8.23 3.68 -17.95
C TYR A 106 -9.36 3.20 -18.85
N THR A 107 -10.52 2.92 -18.28
CA THR A 107 -11.67 2.39 -19.03
C THR A 107 -12.23 3.41 -20.03
N SER A 108 -12.06 4.70 -19.76
CA SER A 108 -12.55 5.79 -20.62
C SER A 108 -11.82 5.90 -21.96
N ARG A 109 -10.63 5.30 -22.08
CA ARG A 109 -9.77 5.35 -23.28
C ARG A 109 -9.29 3.98 -23.76
N ASP A 110 -9.70 2.91 -23.06
CA ASP A 110 -9.20 1.55 -23.28
C ASP A 110 -7.65 1.49 -23.28
N ASP A 111 -7.05 2.14 -22.28
CA ASP A 111 -5.60 2.33 -22.19
C ASP A 111 -5.02 1.62 -20.95
N LEU A 112 -4.10 0.68 -21.17
CA LEU A 112 -3.43 -0.08 -20.12
C LEU A 112 -1.97 0.38 -20.00
N ILE A 113 -1.66 1.04 -18.89
CA ILE A 113 -0.35 1.61 -18.62
C ILE A 113 0.38 0.74 -17.60
N ARG A 114 1.60 0.32 -17.94
CA ARG A 114 2.52 -0.28 -16.96
C ARG A 114 3.25 0.81 -16.18
N VAL A 115 3.02 0.83 -14.87
CA VAL A 115 3.66 1.74 -13.92
C VAL A 115 4.83 1.02 -13.28
N ARG A 116 6.06 1.29 -13.77
CA ARG A 116 7.26 0.69 -13.21
C ARG A 116 7.69 1.38 -11.93
N VAL A 117 8.17 0.59 -10.97
CA VAL A 117 8.71 1.12 -9.72
C VAL A 117 10.02 1.85 -10.02
N VAL A 118 10.01 3.17 -9.85
CA VAL A 118 11.20 4.00 -9.84
C VAL A 118 11.58 4.25 -8.39
N LYS A 119 12.77 3.79 -7.97
CA LYS A 119 13.20 3.81 -6.56
C LYS A 119 13.15 5.22 -5.95
N ASP A 120 13.53 6.24 -6.72
CA ASP A 120 13.49 7.62 -6.25
C ASP A 120 12.07 8.16 -6.09
N GLU A 121 11.15 7.84 -7.01
CA GLU A 121 9.74 8.21 -6.87
C GLU A 121 9.12 7.51 -5.65
N LEU A 122 9.40 6.22 -5.47
CA LEU A 122 8.93 5.45 -4.32
C LEU A 122 9.48 5.99 -2.99
N ARG A 123 10.75 6.37 -2.97
CA ARG A 123 11.38 7.03 -1.82
C ARG A 123 10.67 8.33 -1.47
N HIS A 124 10.33 9.16 -2.45
CA HIS A 124 9.58 10.39 -2.21
C HIS A 124 8.16 10.14 -1.69
N LEU A 125 7.47 9.09 -2.18
CA LEU A 125 6.18 8.67 -1.64
C LEU A 125 6.27 8.24 -0.17
N MET A 126 7.32 7.47 0.18
CA MET A 126 7.56 7.09 1.58
C MET A 126 7.90 8.28 2.47
N MET A 127 8.66 9.25 1.96
CA MET A 127 8.93 10.50 2.69
C MET A 127 7.64 11.30 2.90
N ALA A 128 6.76 11.40 1.91
CA ALA A 128 5.47 12.06 2.03
C ALA A 128 4.58 11.34 3.07
N ARG A 129 4.52 10.01 3.04
CA ARG A 129 3.84 9.20 4.06
C ARG A 129 4.37 9.47 5.46
N ASN A 130 5.69 9.54 5.64
CA ASN A 130 6.29 9.78 6.95
C ASN A 130 5.98 11.18 7.48
N ARG A 131 5.98 12.20 6.61
CA ARG A 131 5.56 13.55 6.98
C ARG A 131 4.09 13.58 7.41
N LEU A 132 3.21 12.88 6.69
CA LEU A 132 1.80 12.78 7.04
C LEU A 132 1.60 12.09 8.40
N ALA A 133 2.28 10.96 8.63
CA ALA A 133 2.23 10.25 9.91
C ALA A 133 2.74 11.13 11.06
N TRP A 134 3.84 11.86 10.85
CA TRP A 134 4.34 12.81 11.84
C TRP A 134 3.31 13.90 12.14
N PHE A 135 2.70 14.50 11.12
CA PHE A 135 1.68 15.52 11.29
C PHE A 135 0.48 15.00 12.10
N MET A 136 -0.02 13.82 11.74
CA MET A 136 -1.11 13.13 12.45
C MET A 136 -0.78 12.85 13.93
N HIS A 137 0.46 12.56 14.27
CA HIS A 137 0.86 12.34 15.67
C HIS A 137 1.19 13.64 16.42
N SER A 138 1.58 14.70 15.71
CA SER A 138 1.92 15.99 16.31
C SER A 138 0.73 16.91 16.55
N GLU A 139 -0.41 16.67 15.89
CA GLU A 139 -1.66 17.39 16.16
C GLU A 139 -2.44 16.74 17.32
N PRO A 140 -2.75 17.49 18.40
CA PRO A 140 -3.57 16.99 19.51
C PRO A 140 -5.00 16.57 19.12
N SER A 141 -5.45 16.97 17.92
CA SER A 141 -6.79 16.77 17.37
C SER A 141 -6.99 15.40 16.69
N TYR A 142 -5.93 14.69 16.30
CA TYR A 142 -6.04 13.39 15.64
C TYR A 142 -6.02 12.26 16.68
N MET A 143 -7.16 12.04 17.30
CA MET A 143 -7.45 10.79 18.02
C MET A 143 -8.08 9.83 17.01
N PRO A 144 -7.37 8.82 16.48
CA PRO A 144 -8.04 7.75 15.77
C PRO A 144 -9.02 7.13 16.75
N GLU A 145 -10.30 7.11 16.39
CA GLU A 145 -11.42 6.65 17.20
C GLU A 145 -11.23 5.17 17.58
N VAL A 146 -10.44 4.91 18.61
CA VAL A 146 -10.51 3.67 19.35
C VAL A 146 -11.75 3.83 20.20
N ALA A 147 -12.79 3.05 19.89
CA ALA A 147 -14.01 3.00 20.67
C ALA A 147 -13.67 2.65 22.12
N VAL A 148 -13.45 3.68 22.94
CA VAL A 148 -13.43 3.54 24.39
C VAL A 148 -14.88 3.28 24.77
N PRO A 149 -15.24 2.12 25.35
CA PRO A 149 -16.58 1.91 25.83
C PRO A 149 -16.92 3.02 26.83
N PRO A 150 -18.15 3.56 26.82
CA PRO A 150 -18.54 4.63 27.72
C PRO A 150 -18.24 4.21 29.17
N PRO A 151 -17.75 5.14 30.01
CA PRO A 151 -17.49 4.84 31.40
C PRO A 151 -18.79 4.35 32.07
N PRO A 152 -18.71 3.36 32.99
CA PRO A 152 -19.87 2.91 33.71
C PRO A 152 -20.48 4.08 34.50
N ASP A 153 -21.81 4.18 34.44
CA ASP A 153 -22.60 5.18 35.15
C ASP A 153 -22.43 4.97 36.66
N VAL A 154 -21.68 5.85 37.30
CA VAL A 154 -21.44 5.84 38.76
C VAL A 154 -22.35 6.85 39.44
N THR A 155 -23.67 6.64 39.34
CA THR A 155 -24.57 7.10 40.39
C THR A 155 -24.52 6.11 41.53
N ASP A 156 -23.56 6.31 42.43
CA ASP A 156 -23.72 6.19 43.89
C ASP A 156 -22.34 6.15 44.54
N MET A 157 -22.25 6.87 45.67
CA MET A 157 -21.13 6.92 46.63
C MET A 157 -20.24 8.16 46.49
N GLU A 158 -20.81 9.28 46.94
CA GLU A 158 -20.08 10.31 47.67
C GLU A 158 -19.30 9.67 48.82
N ASP A 159 -18.01 9.40 48.63
CA ASP A 159 -16.99 9.49 49.68
C ASP A 159 -15.62 9.18 49.08
N LEU A 160 -14.61 9.96 49.47
CA LEU A 160 -13.20 9.97 49.03
C LEU A 160 -12.85 11.04 47.98
N VAL A 161 -13.07 12.29 48.39
CA VAL A 161 -12.29 13.43 47.92
C VAL A 161 -10.85 13.24 48.40
N GLY A 162 -9.94 12.94 47.47
CA GLY A 162 -8.51 13.11 47.71
C GLY A 162 -7.64 11.98 47.17
N GLU A 163 -7.33 12.01 45.88
CA GLU A 163 -5.97 11.73 45.41
C GLU A 163 -5.78 12.29 44.00
N GLN A 164 -4.68 13.02 43.83
CA GLN A 164 -4.21 13.69 42.63
C GLN A 164 -4.45 12.89 41.33
N LEU A 165 -5.03 13.56 40.33
CA LEU A 165 -4.89 13.19 38.92
C LEU A 165 -3.42 13.31 38.51
N SER A 166 -2.63 12.27 38.75
CA SER A 166 -1.35 12.08 38.06
C SER A 166 -1.66 11.58 36.65
N PHE A 167 -1.41 12.42 35.64
CA PHE A 167 -1.28 11.96 34.27
C PHE A 167 -0.22 10.85 34.25
N VAL A 168 -0.65 9.62 33.98
CA VAL A 168 0.24 8.46 33.86
C VAL A 168 1.03 8.64 32.56
N GLU A 169 2.22 9.22 32.68
CA GLU A 169 3.22 9.25 31.63
C GLU A 169 3.85 7.86 31.52
N GLY A 170 3.06 6.90 31.01
CA GLY A 170 3.51 5.54 30.72
C GLY A 170 3.74 5.36 29.21
N PRO A 171 4.73 4.57 28.79
CA PRO A 171 4.87 4.20 27.38
C PRO A 171 3.62 3.47 26.90
N ILE A 172 3.11 3.87 25.72
CA ILE A 172 1.87 3.38 25.09
C ILE A 172 1.98 1.89 24.70
N LEU A 173 3.20 1.37 24.57
CA LEU A 173 3.44 -0.01 24.16
C LEU A 173 3.94 -0.84 25.35
N PRO A 174 3.49 -2.10 25.49
CA PRO A 174 4.09 -3.03 26.45
C PRO A 174 5.58 -3.22 26.12
N GLU A 175 6.36 -3.60 27.14
CA GLU A 175 7.78 -3.88 26.92
C GLU A 175 7.96 -4.96 25.83
N PRO A 176 8.99 -4.83 24.98
CA PRO A 176 9.31 -5.86 24.01
C PRO A 176 9.48 -7.21 24.72
N ILE A 177 8.92 -8.28 24.15
CA ILE A 177 9.14 -9.63 24.66
C ILE A 177 10.59 -10.00 24.35
N ASP A 178 11.50 -9.69 25.27
CA ASP A 178 12.85 -10.23 25.27
C ASP A 178 12.80 -11.56 26.03
N ASN A 179 12.53 -12.63 25.30
CA ASN A 179 12.60 -13.97 25.86
C ASN A 179 13.85 -14.65 25.31
N ASP A 180 14.93 -14.61 26.08
CA ASP A 180 16.20 -15.33 25.83
C ASP A 180 16.05 -16.86 25.72
N ARG A 181 14.82 -17.39 25.85
CA ARG A 181 14.49 -18.81 25.68
C ARG A 181 13.47 -19.09 24.58
N ALA A 182 13.09 -18.10 23.77
CA ALA A 182 12.33 -18.32 22.55
C ALA A 182 13.29 -18.53 21.36
N CYS A 183 13.98 -19.68 21.36
CA CYS A 183 14.63 -20.25 20.19
C CYS A 183 13.90 -21.53 19.79
#